data_AF-A0A969VQB6-F1
#
_entry.id   AF-A0A969VQB6-F1
#
_cell.length_a   1.000
_cell.length_b   1.000
_cell.length_c   1.000
_cell.angle_alpha   90.00
_cell.angle_beta   90.00
_cell.angle_gamma   90.00
#
_symmetry.space_group_name_H-M   'P 1'
#
loop_
_entity.id
_entity.type
_entity.pdbx_description
1 polymer ?
#
loop_
_entity_poly.entity_id
_entity_poly.type
_entity_poly.pdbx_seq_one_letter_code
_entity_poly.pdbx_strand_id
1 'polypeptide(L)'
;MLWPSYTARLTEFILVIILLGLFGLSITNLFFIEIPNEKITETSLAITDPQNNPPLITDQREGVNNFKNKTKFIQSLKFLLGDQVSNYGIYIKDLESGQEYGINQDQIFAPASISKLPYGILTLRYIDESKLDYYDSLILQQKHKSYKTDPLYIFPNGSSWTIRDLLRLLLVDSDNVPMAMLEEYFGGVENFNKQAQEIGVGGLTRYPHQTTPRAVGKILKNIHRGNSQRKIQQSTQRVFIQVQSF
;
A
#
# COMPACT_ATOMS: atom_id res chain seq x y z
N MET A 1 -25.41 6.41 39.69
CA MET A 1 -25.10 6.12 38.27
C MET A 1 -24.43 4.75 38.25
N LEU A 2 -25.19 3.71 37.92
CA LEU A 2 -24.79 2.31 38.12
C LEU A 2 -23.81 1.89 37.03
N TRP A 3 -22.62 1.47 37.45
CA TRP A 3 -21.58 0.88 36.61
C TRP A 3 -22.09 -0.45 36.01
N PRO A 4 -21.87 -0.76 34.73
CA PRO A 4 -22.22 -2.07 34.19
C PRO A 4 -21.42 -3.14 34.91
N SER A 5 -22.10 -4.21 35.34
CA SER A 5 -21.51 -5.36 36.02
C SER A 5 -20.46 -6.04 35.12
N TYR A 6 -19.47 -6.65 35.78
CA TYR A 6 -18.33 -7.34 35.16
C TYR A 6 -18.71 -8.32 34.04
N THR A 7 -19.92 -8.87 34.08
CA THR A 7 -20.47 -9.80 33.09
C THR A 7 -20.67 -9.16 31.71
N ALA A 8 -21.05 -7.87 31.65
CA ALA A 8 -21.24 -7.15 30.38
C ALA A 8 -19.91 -6.90 29.64
N ARG A 9 -18.83 -6.66 30.38
CA ARG A 9 -17.48 -6.45 29.82
C ARG A 9 -16.87 -7.74 29.29
N LEU A 10 -17.22 -8.89 29.88
CA LEU A 10 -16.76 -10.20 29.42
C LEU A 10 -17.44 -10.61 28.11
N THR A 11 -18.74 -10.33 27.95
CA THR A 11 -19.46 -10.59 26.69
C THR A 11 -18.98 -9.71 25.54
N GLU A 12 -18.67 -8.43 25.79
CA GLU A 12 -18.07 -7.55 24.77
C GLU A 12 -16.65 -8.01 24.37
N PHE A 13 -15.84 -8.48 25.32
CA PHE A 13 -14.49 -9.00 25.05
C PHE A 13 -14.52 -10.32 24.26
N ILE A 14 -15.47 -11.21 24.57
CA ILE A 14 -15.68 -12.47 23.83
C ILE A 14 -16.16 -12.19 22.40
N LEU A 15 -17.05 -11.20 22.19
CA LEU A 15 -17.50 -10.81 20.85
C LEU A 15 -16.37 -10.22 20.00
N VAL A 16 -15.46 -9.44 20.61
CA VAL A 16 -14.27 -8.90 19.91
C VAL A 16 -13.28 -10.03 19.55
N ILE A 17 -13.09 -11.03 20.41
CA ILE A 17 -12.25 -12.20 20.09
C ILE A 17 -12.88 -13.06 18.98
N ILE A 18 -14.20 -13.23 18.98
CA ILE A 18 -14.90 -13.95 17.91
C ILE A 18 -14.81 -13.19 16.58
N LEU A 19 -14.97 -11.85 16.59
CA LEU A 19 -14.80 -11.01 15.40
C LEU A 19 -13.35 -11.00 14.89
N LEU A 20 -12.35 -10.95 15.77
CA LEU A 20 -10.94 -11.07 15.41
C LEU A 20 -10.57 -12.48 14.92
N GLY A 21 -11.22 -13.53 15.46
CA GLY A 21 -11.11 -14.90 14.98
C GLY A 21 -11.68 -15.07 13.57
N LEU A 22 -12.84 -14.46 13.28
CA LEU A 22 -13.44 -14.47 11.95
C LEU A 22 -12.63 -13.62 10.94
N PHE A 23 -12.02 -12.52 11.38
CA PHE A 23 -11.14 -11.71 10.53
C PHE A 23 -9.78 -12.40 10.29
N GLY A 24 -9.23 -13.07 11.31
CA GLY A 24 -8.02 -13.88 11.22
C GLY A 24 -8.17 -15.10 10.32
N LEU A 25 -9.29 -15.82 10.41
CA LEU A 25 -9.61 -16.95 9.53
C LEU A 25 -9.76 -16.55 8.05
N SER A 26 -10.19 -15.31 7.77
CA SER A 26 -10.25 -14.78 6.41
C SER A 26 -8.85 -14.47 5.84
N ILE A 27 -7.87 -14.11 6.67
CA ILE A 27 -6.51 -13.75 6.25
C ILE A 27 -5.58 -14.97 6.23
N THR A 28 -5.74 -15.95 7.13
CA THR A 28 -4.91 -17.17 7.12
C THR A 28 -5.24 -18.08 5.94
N ASN A 29 -6.47 -18.04 5.42
CA ASN A 29 -6.86 -18.74 4.18
C ASN A 29 -6.37 -18.03 2.90
N LEU A 30 -5.80 -16.82 3.00
CA LEU A 30 -5.26 -16.08 1.86
C LEU A 30 -3.73 -16.18 1.72
N PHE A 31 -3.01 -16.65 2.74
CA PHE A 31 -1.54 -16.68 2.73
C PHE A 31 -0.89 -18.02 3.09
N PHE A 32 -1.66 -19.04 3.45
CA PHE A 32 -1.17 -20.42 3.60
C PHE A 32 -2.13 -21.41 2.92
N ILE A 33 -2.15 -21.39 1.58
CA ILE A 33 -2.41 -22.63 0.83
C ILE A 33 -1.06 -23.30 0.69
N GLU A 34 -0.76 -24.20 1.63
CA GLU A 34 0.26 -25.21 1.42
C GLU A 34 -0.26 -26.10 0.30
N ILE A 35 0.27 -25.97 -0.92
CA ILE A 35 -0.14 -26.81 -2.05
C ILE A 35 0.20 -28.25 -1.66
N PRO A 36 -0.79 -29.11 -1.37
CA PRO A 36 -0.52 -30.51 -1.13
C PRO A 36 -0.03 -31.07 -2.45
N ASN A 37 1.06 -31.80 -2.41
CA ASN A 37 1.62 -32.49 -3.57
C ASN A 37 0.74 -33.72 -3.87
N GLU A 38 -0.54 -33.50 -4.18
CA GLU A 38 -1.45 -34.54 -4.60
C GLU A 38 -1.42 -34.63 -6.12
N LYS A 39 -1.11 -35.83 -6.61
CA LYS A 39 -1.19 -36.16 -8.04
C LYS A 39 -2.57 -35.77 -8.54
N ILE A 40 -2.62 -34.78 -9.42
CA ILE A 40 -3.82 -34.37 -10.14
C ILE A 40 -4.35 -35.61 -10.86
N THR A 41 -5.42 -36.18 -10.32
CA THR A 41 -6.21 -37.21 -10.98
C THR A 41 -7.34 -36.47 -11.68
N GLU A 42 -7.35 -36.55 -13.00
CA GLU A 42 -8.35 -35.93 -13.88
C GLU A 42 -9.76 -36.20 -13.35
N THR A 43 -10.47 -35.15 -12.95
CA THR A 43 -11.92 -35.23 -12.74
C THR A 43 -12.55 -34.12 -13.57
N SER A 44 -13.00 -34.53 -14.75
CA SER A 44 -13.77 -33.73 -15.69
C SER A 44 -15.07 -33.23 -15.05
N LEU A 45 -15.15 -31.96 -14.69
CA LEU A 45 -16.42 -31.29 -14.44
C LEU A 45 -16.87 -30.59 -15.71
N ALA A 46 -17.95 -31.17 -16.24
CA ALA A 46 -18.71 -30.91 -17.45
C ALA A 46 -18.57 -29.52 -18.11
N ILE A 47 -18.14 -29.59 -19.36
CA ILE A 47 -18.27 -28.62 -20.43
C ILE A 47 -19.75 -28.37 -20.71
N THR A 48 -20.23 -27.15 -20.48
CA THR A 48 -21.42 -26.62 -21.16
C THR A 48 -21.12 -25.20 -21.64
N ASP A 49 -20.99 -25.07 -22.96
CA ASP A 49 -20.76 -23.89 -23.81
C ASP A 49 -19.29 -23.48 -24.11
N PRO A 50 -18.74 -23.86 -25.29
CA PRO A 50 -17.36 -23.58 -25.71
C PRO A 50 -17.10 -22.19 -26.34
N GLN A 51 -18.11 -21.31 -26.54
CA GLN A 51 -17.88 -20.06 -27.30
C GLN A 51 -17.79 -18.77 -26.46
N ASN A 52 -18.14 -18.79 -25.17
CA ASN A 52 -18.27 -17.56 -24.37
C ASN A 52 -17.35 -17.43 -23.15
N ASN A 53 -16.51 -18.42 -22.84
CA ASN A 53 -15.57 -18.31 -21.72
C ASN A 53 -14.13 -18.19 -22.22
N PRO A 54 -13.39 -17.12 -21.86
CA PRO A 54 -11.94 -17.12 -22.05
C PRO A 54 -11.34 -18.23 -21.17
N PRO A 55 -10.32 -18.95 -21.65
CA PRO A 55 -9.78 -20.11 -20.95
C PRO A 55 -9.30 -19.71 -19.55
N LEU A 56 -9.65 -20.53 -18.56
CA LEU A 56 -9.01 -20.50 -17.26
C LEU A 56 -7.52 -20.69 -17.48
N ILE A 57 -6.73 -19.66 -17.15
CA ILE A 57 -5.28 -19.64 -17.32
C ILE A 57 -4.69 -20.67 -16.35
N THR A 58 -4.45 -21.88 -16.85
CA THR A 58 -3.86 -23.00 -16.10
C THR A 58 -2.34 -23.05 -16.25
N ASP A 59 -1.76 -22.26 -17.16
CA ASP A 59 -0.31 -22.11 -17.38
C ASP A 59 0.15 -20.66 -17.12
N GLN A 60 1.16 -20.47 -16.27
CA GLN A 60 1.76 -19.16 -16.01
C GLN A 60 2.33 -18.49 -17.29
N ARG A 61 2.74 -19.28 -18.29
CA ARG A 61 3.18 -18.77 -19.60
C ARG A 61 2.05 -18.12 -20.40
N GLU A 62 0.83 -18.62 -20.28
CA GLU A 62 -0.35 -17.96 -20.86
C GLU A 62 -0.71 -16.67 -20.12
N GLY A 63 -0.52 -16.63 -18.79
CA GLY A 63 -0.70 -15.40 -18.00
C GLY A 63 0.22 -14.26 -18.47
N VAL A 64 1.50 -14.56 -18.73
CA VAL A 64 2.48 -13.58 -19.23
C VAL A 64 2.17 -13.14 -20.67
N ASN A 65 1.78 -14.07 -21.55
CA ASN A 65 1.40 -13.74 -22.92
C ASN A 65 0.09 -12.95 -23.00
N ASN A 66 -0.86 -13.24 -22.10
CA ASN A 66 -2.11 -12.49 -21.97
C ASN A 66 -1.85 -11.09 -21.43
N PHE A 67 -0.91 -10.89 -20.51
CA PHE A 67 -0.48 -9.56 -20.06
C PHE A 67 -0.01 -8.68 -21.22
N LYS A 68 0.73 -9.25 -22.19
CA LYS A 68 1.15 -8.53 -23.41
C LYS A 68 -0.01 -8.20 -24.36
N ASN A 69 -1.14 -8.89 -24.24
CA ASN A 69 -2.36 -8.60 -25.00
C ASN A 69 -3.40 -7.91 -24.11
N LYS A 70 -3.34 -6.59 -24.07
CA LYS A 70 -4.26 -5.71 -23.31
C LYS A 70 -5.74 -6.14 -23.38
N THR A 71 -6.25 -6.44 -24.57
CA THR A 71 -7.67 -6.77 -24.76
C THR A 71 -8.02 -8.08 -24.07
N LYS A 72 -7.23 -9.13 -24.31
CA LYS A 72 -7.44 -10.44 -23.66
C LYS A 72 -7.33 -10.32 -22.15
N PHE A 73 -6.32 -9.61 -21.65
CA PHE A 73 -6.14 -9.41 -20.21
C PHE A 73 -7.34 -8.72 -19.54
N ILE A 74 -7.83 -7.63 -20.14
CA ILE A 74 -9.00 -6.92 -19.60
C ILE A 74 -10.27 -7.78 -19.67
N GLN A 75 -10.45 -8.57 -20.73
CA GLN A 75 -11.57 -9.50 -20.83
C GLN A 75 -11.50 -10.57 -19.74
N SER A 76 -10.34 -11.17 -19.51
CA SER A 76 -10.13 -12.13 -18.42
C SER A 76 -10.42 -11.51 -17.05
N LEU A 77 -9.98 -10.28 -16.80
CA LEU A 77 -10.31 -9.58 -15.54
C LEU A 77 -11.81 -9.32 -15.39
N LYS A 78 -12.49 -8.86 -16.45
CA LYS A 78 -13.95 -8.66 -16.42
C LYS A 78 -14.69 -9.96 -16.17
N PHE A 79 -14.24 -11.06 -16.78
CA PHE A 79 -14.81 -12.39 -16.58
C PHE A 79 -14.63 -12.85 -15.12
N LEU A 80 -13.43 -12.72 -14.55
CA LEU A 80 -13.14 -13.08 -13.16
C LEU A 80 -13.94 -12.26 -12.14
N LEU A 81 -14.15 -10.96 -12.42
CA LEU A 81 -14.88 -10.07 -11.52
C LEU A 81 -16.41 -10.18 -11.68
N GLY A 82 -16.89 -10.67 -12.84
CA GLY A 82 -18.30 -10.80 -13.17
C GLY A 82 -19.09 -9.50 -12.90
N ASP A 83 -20.23 -9.64 -12.25
CA ASP A 83 -21.12 -8.53 -11.90
C ASP A 83 -20.50 -7.53 -10.91
N GLN A 84 -19.42 -7.91 -10.20
CA GLN A 84 -18.75 -7.04 -9.25
C GLN A 84 -17.77 -6.08 -9.91
N VAL A 85 -17.55 -6.16 -11.22
CA VAL A 85 -16.54 -5.37 -11.95
C VAL A 85 -16.63 -3.85 -11.68
N SER A 86 -17.83 -3.31 -11.44
CA SER A 86 -18.03 -1.89 -11.11
C SER A 86 -17.45 -1.47 -9.75
N ASN A 87 -17.22 -2.43 -8.85
CA ASN A 87 -16.71 -2.18 -7.50
C ASN A 87 -15.18 -2.14 -7.44
N TYR A 88 -14.49 -2.51 -8.52
CA TYR A 88 -13.04 -2.58 -8.59
C TYR A 88 -12.45 -1.51 -9.49
N GLY A 89 -11.40 -0.85 -8.99
CA GLY A 89 -10.53 0.03 -9.76
C GLY A 89 -9.17 -0.63 -9.95
N ILE A 90 -8.78 -0.90 -11.20
CA ILE A 90 -7.52 -1.55 -11.55
C ILE A 90 -6.79 -0.66 -12.54
N TYR A 91 -5.52 -0.36 -12.26
CA TYR A 91 -4.62 0.32 -13.18
C TYR A 91 -3.31 -0.43 -13.25
N ILE A 92 -2.85 -0.69 -14.48
CA ILE A 92 -1.61 -1.38 -14.77
C ILE A 92 -0.81 -0.54 -15.75
N LYS A 93 0.46 -0.36 -15.44
CA LYS A 93 1.46 0.29 -16.28
C LYS A 93 2.61 -0.68 -16.48
N ASP A 94 2.84 -1.08 -17.73
CA ASP A 94 4.11 -1.67 -18.11
C ASP A 94 5.15 -0.55 -18.21
N LEU A 95 6.23 -0.68 -17.44
CA LEU A 95 7.29 0.31 -17.35
C LEU A 95 8.29 0.21 -18.52
N GLU A 96 8.40 -0.94 -19.18
CA GLU A 96 9.29 -1.17 -20.32
C GLU A 96 8.63 -0.69 -21.61
N SER A 97 7.46 -1.25 -21.95
CA SER A 97 6.77 -0.91 -23.19
C SER A 97 6.01 0.42 -23.11
N GLY A 98 5.75 0.92 -21.90
CA GLY A 98 4.92 2.10 -21.68
C GLY A 98 3.43 1.86 -21.90
N GLN A 99 2.96 0.62 -22.08
CA GLN A 99 1.54 0.33 -22.22
C GLN A 99 0.76 0.55 -20.92
N GLU A 100 -0.49 1.00 -21.05
CA GLU A 100 -1.42 1.25 -19.94
C GLU A 100 -2.77 0.59 -20.19
N TYR A 101 -3.29 -0.05 -19.15
CA TYR A 101 -4.62 -0.66 -19.17
C TYR A 101 -5.18 -0.82 -17.76
N GLY A 102 -6.50 -0.94 -17.68
CA GLY A 102 -7.19 -0.96 -16.41
C GLY A 102 -8.70 -1.04 -16.55
N ILE A 103 -9.36 -1.28 -15.43
CA ILE A 103 -10.82 -1.28 -15.25
C ILE A 103 -11.13 -0.15 -14.27
N ASN A 104 -12.07 0.74 -14.61
CA ASN A 104 -12.45 1.87 -13.76
C ASN A 104 -11.24 2.68 -13.22
N GLN A 105 -10.16 2.76 -14.01
CA GLN A 105 -8.86 3.31 -13.60
C GLN A 105 -8.88 4.81 -13.29
N ASP A 106 -9.92 5.51 -13.75
CA ASP A 106 -10.17 6.93 -13.52
C ASP A 106 -11.38 7.18 -12.59
N GLN A 107 -12.02 6.11 -12.09
CA GLN A 107 -13.07 6.22 -11.08
C GLN A 107 -12.47 6.59 -9.73
N ILE A 108 -13.25 7.34 -8.95
CA ILE A 108 -12.86 7.81 -7.62
C ILE A 108 -13.09 6.71 -6.58
N PHE A 109 -12.08 6.47 -5.75
CA PHE A 109 -12.12 5.57 -4.60
C PHE A 109 -11.57 6.27 -3.36
N ALA A 110 -11.98 5.78 -2.19
CA ALA A 110 -11.34 6.15 -0.93
C ALA A 110 -9.95 5.47 -0.85
N PRO A 111 -8.84 6.21 -0.61
CA PRO A 111 -7.49 5.66 -0.64
C PRO A 111 -7.14 4.75 0.55
N ALA A 112 -7.96 4.75 1.63
CA ALA A 112 -7.62 4.10 2.90
C ALA A 112 -6.17 4.39 3.33
N SER A 113 -5.44 3.43 3.88
CA SER A 113 -4.05 3.61 4.32
C SER A 113 -3.04 3.91 3.21
N ILE A 114 -3.38 3.81 1.92
CA ILE A 114 -2.48 4.24 0.83
C ILE A 114 -2.21 5.76 0.91
N SER A 115 -3.10 6.52 1.55
CA SER A 115 -2.91 7.95 1.87
C SER A 115 -1.72 8.25 2.80
N LYS A 116 -1.10 7.22 3.42
CA LYS A 116 0.14 7.35 4.21
C LYS A 116 1.39 7.48 3.33
N LEU A 117 1.34 7.04 2.07
CA LEU A 117 2.50 7.11 1.17
C LEU A 117 3.02 8.53 0.97
N PRO A 118 2.18 9.56 0.73
CA PRO A 118 2.63 10.95 0.67
C PRO A 118 3.42 11.43 1.90
N TYR A 119 3.03 11.03 3.11
CA TYR A 119 3.77 11.40 4.33
C TYR A 119 5.16 10.79 4.31
N GLY A 120 5.27 9.49 4.03
CA GLY A 120 6.58 8.82 3.92
C GLY A 120 7.47 9.42 2.83
N ILE A 121 6.91 9.73 1.65
CA ILE A 121 7.66 10.32 0.53
C ILE A 121 8.16 11.73 0.89
N LEU A 122 7.31 12.57 1.47
CA LEU A 122 7.68 13.93 1.87
C LEU A 122 8.76 13.91 2.97
N THR A 123 8.61 13.03 3.97
CA THR A 123 9.62 12.83 5.02
C THR A 123 10.98 12.41 4.43
N LEU A 124 11.00 11.42 3.54
CA LEU A 124 12.22 10.98 2.87
C LEU A 124 12.85 12.10 2.03
N ARG A 125 12.02 12.93 1.37
CA ARG A 125 12.51 14.09 0.63
C ARG A 125 13.14 15.15 1.55
N TYR A 126 12.55 15.41 2.72
CA TYR A 126 13.13 16.31 3.72
C TYR A 126 14.49 15.81 4.21
N ILE A 127 14.65 14.49 4.36
CA ILE A 127 15.94 13.85 4.67
C ILE A 127 16.94 14.07 3.54
N ASP A 128 16.55 13.79 2.28
CA ASP A 128 17.42 14.01 1.12
C ASP A 128 17.85 15.48 0.98
N GLU A 129 16.98 16.42 1.36
CA GLU A 129 17.24 17.87 1.34
C GLU A 129 17.94 18.38 2.61
N SER A 130 18.36 17.49 3.53
CA SER A 130 19.02 17.83 4.80
C SER A 130 18.19 18.78 5.69
N LYS A 131 16.87 18.78 5.55
CA LYS A 131 15.92 19.56 6.38
C LYS A 131 15.47 18.80 7.63
N LEU A 132 15.71 17.50 7.66
CA LEU A 132 15.34 16.57 8.73
C LEU A 132 16.36 15.44 8.74
N ASP A 133 16.87 15.05 9.91
CA ASP A 133 17.75 13.88 10.03
C ASP A 133 16.93 12.59 10.21
N TYR A 134 17.46 11.46 9.75
CA TYR A 134 16.83 10.15 9.91
C TYR A 134 16.70 9.72 11.39
N TYR A 135 17.57 10.24 12.24
CA TYR A 135 17.62 9.99 13.68
C TYR A 135 17.08 11.16 14.52
N ASP A 136 16.58 12.22 13.90
CA ASP A 136 15.77 13.21 14.61
C ASP A 136 14.56 12.52 15.23
N SER A 137 14.04 13.09 16.32
CA SER A 137 12.93 12.50 17.05
C SER A 137 11.77 13.45 17.23
N LEU A 138 10.56 12.90 17.15
CA LEU A 138 9.32 13.57 17.50
C LEU A 138 8.77 13.01 18.81
N ILE A 139 8.04 13.85 19.55
CA ILE A 139 7.45 13.47 20.83
C ILE A 139 6.02 13.02 20.64
N LEU A 140 5.70 11.81 21.11
CA LEU A 140 4.33 11.29 21.13
C LEU A 140 3.48 12.09 22.12
N GLN A 141 2.33 12.59 21.66
CA GLN A 141 1.35 13.31 22.46
C GLN A 141 -0.01 12.63 22.36
N GLN A 142 -0.88 12.91 23.34
CA GLN A 142 -2.23 12.33 23.38
C GLN A 142 -3.03 12.62 22.10
N LYS A 143 -2.83 13.79 21.49
CA LYS A 143 -3.54 14.22 20.27
C LYS A 143 -3.17 13.41 19.02
N HIS A 144 -2.04 12.70 19.01
CA HIS A 144 -1.65 11.84 17.88
C HIS A 144 -2.35 10.48 17.90
N LYS A 145 -2.85 10.07 19.07
CA LYS A 145 -3.40 8.74 19.28
C LYS A 145 -4.82 8.66 18.73
N SER A 146 -4.96 7.95 17.61
CA SER A 146 -6.24 7.81 16.90
C SER A 146 -6.98 6.54 17.30
N TYR A 147 -6.36 5.36 17.12
CA TYR A 147 -7.00 4.07 17.38
C TYR A 147 -6.26 3.28 18.45
N LYS A 148 -7.00 2.62 19.35
CA LYS A 148 -6.40 1.77 20.39
C LYS A 148 -5.62 0.57 19.84
N THR A 149 -5.87 0.22 18.59
CA THR A 149 -5.21 -0.87 17.86
C THR A 149 -3.90 -0.44 17.21
N ASP A 150 -3.61 0.86 17.14
CA ASP A 150 -2.37 1.38 16.57
C ASP A 150 -1.18 0.97 17.46
N PRO A 151 -0.09 0.41 16.92
CA PRO A 151 1.10 0.02 17.69
C PRO A 151 1.61 1.08 18.67
N LEU A 152 1.68 2.35 18.26
CA LEU A 152 2.14 3.44 19.14
C LEU A 152 1.15 3.86 20.21
N TYR A 153 -0.11 3.42 20.15
CA TYR A 153 -1.14 3.85 21.10
C TYR A 153 -0.79 3.49 22.55
N ILE A 154 -0.16 2.34 22.77
CA ILE A 154 0.14 1.80 24.10
C ILE A 154 1.29 2.52 24.81
N PHE A 155 2.10 3.29 24.08
CA PHE A 155 3.27 3.95 24.64
C PHE A 155 2.90 5.23 25.39
N PRO A 156 3.60 5.59 26.48
CA PRO A 156 3.28 6.78 27.24
C PRO A 156 3.45 8.06 26.40
N ASN A 157 2.61 9.05 26.68
CA ASN A 157 2.80 10.40 26.16
C ASN A 157 4.15 10.94 26.68
N GLY A 158 4.87 11.67 25.84
CA GLY A 158 6.25 12.11 26.11
C GLY A 158 7.33 11.14 25.61
N SER A 159 6.96 9.94 25.14
CA SER A 159 7.93 9.04 24.49
C SER A 159 8.48 9.67 23.20
N SER A 160 9.79 9.51 23.01
CA SER A 160 10.53 10.03 21.86
C SER A 160 10.68 8.94 20.81
N TRP A 161 10.39 9.27 19.55
CA TRP A 161 10.42 8.33 18.43
C TRP A 161 11.21 8.91 17.28
N THR A 162 12.17 8.15 16.77
CA THR A 162 13.00 8.59 15.65
C THR A 162 12.18 8.65 14.36
N ILE A 163 12.56 9.51 13.42
CA ILE A 163 11.95 9.54 12.07
C ILE A 163 12.03 8.18 11.38
N ARG A 164 13.14 7.46 11.56
CA ARG A 164 13.30 6.06 11.14
C ARG A 164 12.17 5.16 11.63
N ASP A 165 11.88 5.18 12.94
CA ASP A 165 10.87 4.30 13.53
C ASP A 165 9.47 4.70 13.09
N LEU A 166 9.20 6.01 13.01
CA LEU A 166 7.94 6.55 12.50
C LEU A 166 7.68 6.13 11.06
N LEU A 167 8.70 6.22 10.18
CA LEU A 167 8.61 5.76 8.80
C LEU A 167 8.31 4.27 8.69
N ARG A 168 8.96 3.44 9.52
CA ARG A 168 8.70 2.00 9.58
C ARG A 168 7.24 1.74 9.97
N LEU A 169 6.80 2.28 11.10
CA LEU A 169 5.45 2.06 11.63
C LEU A 169 4.37 2.56 10.66
N LEU A 170 4.63 3.69 9.99
CA LEU A 170 3.74 4.26 8.98
C LEU A 170 3.59 3.35 7.76
N LEU A 171 4.70 2.87 7.19
CA LEU A 171 4.74 2.22 5.88
C LEU A 171 4.62 0.70 5.94
N VAL A 172 5.04 0.08 7.04
CA VAL A 172 5.04 -1.38 7.25
C VAL A 172 3.85 -1.79 8.10
N ASP A 173 3.68 -1.17 9.25
CA ASP A 173 2.64 -1.54 10.23
C ASP A 173 1.31 -0.79 9.98
N SER A 174 1.30 0.15 9.03
CA SER A 174 0.14 0.99 8.70
C SER A 174 -0.44 1.74 9.92
N ASP A 175 0.41 2.07 10.90
CA ASP A 175 0.03 2.80 12.10
C ASP A 175 -0.43 4.23 11.75
N ASN A 176 -1.52 4.70 12.34
CA ASN A 176 -2.05 6.05 12.13
C ASN A 176 -1.38 7.12 13.01
N VAL A 177 -0.73 6.74 14.11
CA VAL A 177 -0.06 7.67 15.04
C VAL A 177 1.16 8.35 14.39
N PRO A 178 2.06 7.65 13.67
CA PRO A 178 3.13 8.31 12.92
C PRO A 178 2.61 9.29 11.88
N MET A 179 1.48 8.97 11.21
CA MET A 179 0.87 9.87 10.23
C MET A 179 0.45 11.18 10.90
N ALA A 180 -0.18 11.13 12.07
CA ALA A 180 -0.56 12.32 12.84
C ALA A 180 0.65 13.12 13.34
N MET A 181 1.71 12.44 13.80
CA MET A 181 2.95 13.08 14.25
C MET A 181 3.65 13.81 13.10
N LEU A 182 3.73 13.19 11.92
CA LEU A 182 4.31 13.79 10.73
C LEU A 182 3.43 14.93 10.19
N GLU A 183 2.10 14.78 10.24
CA GLU A 183 1.18 15.86 9.85
C GLU A 183 1.40 17.13 10.68
N GLU A 184 1.55 16.99 12.00
CA GLU A 184 1.91 18.12 12.86
C GLU A 184 3.28 18.69 12.50
N TYR A 185 4.30 17.83 12.35
CA TYR A 185 5.64 18.26 11.97
C TYR A 185 5.64 19.08 10.67
N PHE A 186 4.81 18.69 9.69
CA PHE A 186 4.65 19.42 8.43
C PHE A 186 3.77 20.67 8.54
N GLY A 187 3.39 21.12 9.73
CA GLY A 187 2.60 22.33 9.93
C GLY A 187 1.09 22.13 9.70
N GLY A 188 0.60 20.91 9.92
CA GLY A 188 -0.81 20.55 9.78
C GLY A 188 -1.20 20.14 8.36
N VAL A 189 -2.44 19.65 8.23
CA VAL A 189 -2.96 19.00 7.02
C VAL A 189 -2.93 19.91 5.77
N GLU A 190 -3.19 21.22 5.92
CA GLU A 190 -3.19 22.15 4.79
C GLU A 190 -1.79 22.35 4.22
N ASN A 191 -0.81 22.60 5.09
CA ASN A 191 0.57 22.80 4.67
C ASN A 191 1.19 21.49 4.14
N PHE A 192 0.83 20.36 4.74
CA PHE A 192 1.17 19.05 4.21
C PHE A 192 0.63 18.84 2.80
N ASN A 193 -0.67 19.10 2.57
CA ASN A 193 -1.29 18.90 1.26
C ASN A 193 -0.64 19.78 0.18
N LYS A 194 -0.30 21.04 0.51
CA LYS A 194 0.44 21.93 -0.38
C LYS A 194 1.80 21.35 -0.78
N GLN A 195 2.60 20.93 0.20
CA GLN A 195 3.89 20.29 -0.06
C GLN A 195 3.75 19.01 -0.86
N ALA A 196 2.76 18.16 -0.52
CA ALA A 196 2.48 16.94 -1.25
C ALA A 196 2.13 17.21 -2.73
N GLN A 197 1.41 18.30 -3.02
CA GLN A 197 1.14 18.74 -4.40
C GLN A 197 2.42 19.18 -5.11
N GLU A 198 3.26 19.99 -4.46
CA GLU A 198 4.54 20.48 -5.03
C GLU A 198 5.49 19.34 -5.43
N ILE A 199 5.46 18.22 -4.69
CA ILE A 199 6.31 17.06 -4.97
C ILE A 199 5.63 16.00 -5.86
N GLY A 200 4.41 16.26 -6.34
CA GLY A 200 3.69 15.41 -7.28
C GLY A 200 2.98 14.20 -6.67
N VAL A 201 2.69 14.20 -5.37
CA VAL A 201 1.96 13.13 -4.66
C VAL A 201 0.62 13.59 -4.08
N GLY A 202 0.17 14.80 -4.44
CA GLY A 202 -1.09 15.39 -4.00
C GLY A 202 -2.35 14.57 -4.29
N GLY A 203 -2.31 13.62 -5.24
CA GLY A 203 -3.44 12.76 -5.58
C GLY A 203 -3.82 11.73 -4.51
N LEU A 204 -3.11 11.68 -3.37
CA LEU A 204 -3.34 10.78 -2.25
C LEU A 204 -3.56 11.51 -0.91
N THR A 205 -3.70 12.84 -0.95
CA THR A 205 -3.78 13.65 0.26
C THR A 205 -5.12 13.52 0.99
N ARG A 206 -5.11 13.94 2.26
CA ARG A 206 -6.23 13.80 3.19
C ARG A 206 -7.49 14.58 2.80
N TYR A 207 -7.37 15.59 1.94
CA TYR A 207 -8.51 16.29 1.36
C TYR A 207 -8.33 16.38 -0.17
N PRO A 208 -9.29 15.91 -0.98
CA PRO A 208 -10.62 15.37 -0.64
C PRO A 208 -10.68 13.89 -0.15
N HIS A 209 -9.59 13.28 0.33
CA HIS A 209 -9.53 11.84 0.71
C HIS A 209 -10.08 10.92 -0.38
N GLN A 210 -9.71 11.22 -1.62
CA GLN A 210 -10.18 10.57 -2.82
C GLN A 210 -9.00 10.42 -3.77
N THR A 211 -8.94 9.30 -4.47
CA THR A 211 -7.91 9.04 -5.48
C THR A 211 -8.48 8.17 -6.61
N THR A 212 -7.70 8.00 -7.67
CA THR A 212 -7.99 7.03 -8.73
C THR A 212 -6.86 6.00 -8.81
N PRO A 213 -7.13 4.77 -9.27
CA PRO A 213 -6.09 3.77 -9.51
C PRO A 213 -4.95 4.31 -10.39
N ARG A 214 -5.28 5.10 -11.43
CA ARG A 214 -4.27 5.74 -12.28
C ARG A 214 -3.41 6.74 -11.52
N ALA A 215 -3.99 7.55 -10.63
CA ALA A 215 -3.24 8.52 -9.84
C ALA A 215 -2.23 7.82 -8.92
N VAL A 216 -2.66 6.76 -8.23
CA VAL A 216 -1.78 5.91 -7.41
C VAL A 216 -0.65 5.32 -8.28
N GLY A 217 -0.99 4.76 -9.44
CA GLY A 217 0.00 4.17 -10.34
C GLY A 217 1.05 5.17 -10.85
N LYS A 218 0.66 6.44 -11.10
CA LYS A 218 1.60 7.51 -11.44
C LYS A 218 2.58 7.81 -10.30
N ILE A 219 2.10 7.84 -9.05
CA ILE A 219 2.95 8.04 -7.88
C ILE A 219 3.96 6.89 -7.75
N LEU A 220 3.50 5.64 -7.81
CA LEU A 220 4.37 4.46 -7.74
C LEU A 220 5.42 4.43 -8.87
N LYS A 221 5.02 4.79 -10.09
CA LYS A 221 5.94 4.94 -11.23
C LYS A 221 7.04 5.98 -10.95
N ASN A 222 6.69 7.10 -10.33
CA ASN A 222 7.66 8.14 -10.00
C ASN A 222 8.65 7.69 -8.92
N ILE A 223 8.18 6.97 -7.90
CA ILE A 223 9.04 6.33 -6.89
C ILE A 223 10.03 5.37 -7.55
N HIS A 224 9.54 4.49 -8.44
CA HIS A 224 10.39 3.56 -9.18
C HIS A 224 11.47 4.29 -10.00
N ARG A 225 11.09 5.34 -10.75
CA ARG A 225 12.03 6.15 -11.54
C ARG A 225 13.09 6.83 -10.68
N GLY A 226 12.69 7.44 -9.56
CA GLY A 226 13.62 8.06 -8.62
C GLY A 226 14.63 7.05 -8.06
N ASN A 227 14.18 5.84 -7.70
CA ASN A 227 15.07 4.76 -7.26
C ASN A 227 16.07 4.32 -8.34
N SER A 228 15.62 4.19 -9.59
CA SER A 228 16.50 3.84 -10.71
C SER A 228 17.56 4.92 -10.98
N GLN A 229 17.19 6.21 -10.91
CA GLN A 229 18.14 7.32 -11.05
C GLN A 229 19.16 7.35 -9.91
N ARG A 230 18.76 7.13 -8.65
CA ARG A 230 19.69 7.03 -7.52
C ARG A 230 20.69 5.89 -7.70
N LYS A 231 20.26 4.72 -8.17
CA LYS A 231 21.16 3.59 -8.46
C LYS A 231 22.19 3.96 -9.55
N ILE A 232 21.76 4.63 -10.61
CA ILE A 232 22.66 5.12 -11.67
C ILE A 232 23.64 6.15 -11.09
N GLN A 233 23.17 7.09 -10.25
CA GLN A 233 24.01 8.12 -9.64
C GLN A 233 25.02 7.56 -8.64
N GLN A 234 24.64 6.56 -7.84
CA GLN A 234 25.57 5.83 -6.96
C GLN A 234 26.60 5.01 -7.76
N SER A 235 26.23 4.46 -8.92
CA SER A 235 27.16 3.75 -9.82
C SER A 235 28.11 4.68 -10.59
N THR A 236 27.72 5.95 -10.80
CA THR A 236 28.56 6.97 -11.47
C THR A 236 29.41 7.79 -10.50
N GLN A 237 29.18 7.70 -9.19
CA GLN A 237 30.01 8.33 -8.16
C GLN A 237 31.24 7.52 -7.71
N ARG A 238 31.57 6.39 -8.36
CA ARG A 238 32.76 5.60 -8.03
C ARG A 238 33.49 5.11 -9.27
N VAL A 239 34.45 5.89 -9.78
CA VAL A 239 35.82 5.47 -10.20
C VAL A 239 36.65 6.75 -10.40
N PHE A 240 37.61 7.00 -9.52
CA PHE A 240 38.83 7.74 -9.83
C PHE A 240 39.98 6.98 -9.18
N ILE A 241 40.71 6.21 -9.97
CA ILE A 241 42.01 5.66 -9.59
C ILE A 241 43.02 6.37 -10.47
N GLN A 242 43.71 7.37 -9.92
CA GLN A 242 44.88 7.96 -10.52
C GLN A 242 46.10 7.26 -9.93
N VAL A 243 46.86 6.57 -10.77
CA VAL A 243 48.17 6.02 -10.42
C VAL A 243 49.22 6.92 -11.05
N GLN A 244 50.09 7.51 -10.24
CA GLN A 244 51.33 8.14 -10.71
C GLN A 244 52.51 7.26 -10.31
N SER A 245 53.37 6.98 -11.28
CA SER A 245 54.67 6.33 -11.09
C SER A 245 55.71 7.34 -10.65
N PHE A 246 56.61 6.92 -9.75
CA PHE A 246 58.02 7.28 -9.84
C PHE A 246 58.78 6.05 -10.28
#